data_AF-A0A1I8PD08-F1
#
_entry.id   AF-A0A1I8PD08-F1
#
_cell.length_a   1.000
_cell.length_b   1.000
_cell.length_c   1.000
_cell.angle_alpha   90.00
_cell.angle_beta   90.00
_cell.angle_gamma   90.00
#
_symmetry.space_group_name_H-M   'P 1'
#
loop_
_entity.id
_entity.type
_entity.pdbx_description
1 polymer ?
#
loop_
_entity_poly.entity_id
_entity_poly.type
_entity_poly.pdbx_seq_one_letter_code
_entity_poly.pdbx_strand_id
1 'polypeptide(L)' 'MKLHLIFNALDAQHRKAVADMIHELSDKAQFITTTFRPELLENAHKFYGVRFRNKVSHIDCVTREQAKDFVEDDNTHA' A
#
# COMPACT_ATOMS: atom_id res chain seq x y z
N MET A 1 8.46 -4.59 -13.77
CA MET A 1 7.59 -5.52 -13.02
C MET A 1 6.16 -5.00 -13.10
N LYS A 2 5.28 -5.65 -13.86
CA LYS A 2 3.83 -5.39 -13.74
C LYS A 2 3.32 -6.30 -12.62
N LEU A 3 3.30 -5.78 -11.40
CA LEU A 3 2.69 -6.49 -10.28
C LEU A 3 1.17 -6.31 -10.44
N HIS A 4 0.45 -7.41 -10.68
CA HIS A 4 -1.01 -7.41 -10.76
C HIS A 4 -1.54 -7.17 -9.34
N LEU A 5 -1.74 -5.90 -8.98
CA LEU A 5 -2.28 -5.52 -7.69
C LEU A 5 -3.73 -6.03 -7.62
N ILE A 6 -4.04 -6.88 -6.64
CA ILE A 6 -5.37 -7.49 -6.41
C ILE A 6 -6.48 -6.42 -6.41
N PHE A 7 -6.14 -5.17 -6.07
CA PHE A 7 -7.04 -4.05 -5.92
C PHE A 7 -7.25 -3.20 -7.19
N ASN A 8 -6.46 -3.41 -8.25
CA ASN A 8 -6.49 -2.52 -9.42
C ASN A 8 -7.78 -2.61 -10.24
N ALA A 9 -8.49 -3.73 -10.14
CA ALA A 9 -9.76 -3.97 -10.84
C ALA A 9 -11.00 -3.74 -9.95
N LEU A 10 -10.82 -3.30 -8.71
CA LEU A 10 -11.90 -3.12 -7.72
C LEU A 10 -12.20 -1.62 -7.54
N ASP A 11 -13.47 -1.28 -7.31
CA ASP A 11 -13.86 0.07 -6.87
C ASP A 11 -13.47 0.33 -5.40
N ALA A 12 -13.66 1.57 -4.93
CA ALA A 12 -13.27 1.98 -3.59
C ALA A 12 -13.95 1.17 -2.47
N GLN A 13 -15.23 0.84 -2.64
CA GLN A 13 -15.98 0.09 -1.63
C GLN A 13 -15.46 -1.35 -1.53
N HIS A 14 -15.23 -2.01 -2.67
CA HIS A 14 -14.67 -3.35 -2.70
C HIS A 14 -13.23 -3.38 -2.16
N ARG A 15 -12.41 -2.35 -2.46
CA ARG A 15 -11.06 -2.24 -1.89
C ARG A 15 -11.10 -2.13 -0.37
N LYS A 16 -12.01 -1.31 0.18
CA LYS A 16 -12.20 -1.16 1.62
C LYS A 16 -12.62 -2.48 2.27
N ALA A 17 -13.60 -3.18 1.70
CA ALA A 17 -14.05 -4.48 2.20
C ALA A 17 -12.93 -5.52 2.22
N VAL A 18 -12.09 -5.57 1.18
CA VAL A 18 -10.93 -6.47 1.14
C VAL A 18 -9.86 -6.05 2.16
N ALA A 19 -9.64 -4.75 2.36
CA ALA A 19 -8.70 -4.26 3.37
C ALA A 19 -9.13 -4.65 4.79
N ASP A 20 -10.42 -4.55 5.09
CA ASP A 20 -10.96 -4.95 6.40
C ASP A 20 -10.85 -6.48 6.59
N MET A 21 -11.16 -7.28 5.56
CA MET A 21 -10.96 -8.74 5.60
C MET A 21 -9.49 -9.14 5.83
N ILE A 22 -8.54 -8.48 5.17
CA ILE A 22 -7.11 -8.74 5.36
C ILE A 22 -6.70 -8.41 6.80
N HIS A 23 -7.24 -7.34 7.38
CA HIS A 23 -6.95 -6.97 8.77
C HIS A 23 -7.43 -8.06 9.74
N GLU A 24 -8.66 -8.55 9.60
CA GLU A 24 -9.20 -9.64 10.44
C GLU A 24 -8.37 -10.93 10.32
N LEU A 25 -7.91 -11.28 9.11
CA LEU A 25 -7.08 -12.46 8.90
C LEU A 25 -5.65 -12.29 9.42
N SER A 26 -5.18 -11.05 9.61
CA SER A 26 -3.81 -10.75 10.00
C SER A 26 -3.45 -11.23 11.41
N ASP A 27 -4.45 -11.48 12.26
CA ASP A 27 -4.28 -12.10 13.58
C ASP A 27 -3.71 -13.53 13.49
N LYS A 28 -3.94 -14.21 12.36
CA LYS A 28 -3.57 -15.63 12.16
C LYS A 28 -2.49 -15.84 11.11
N ALA A 29 -2.17 -14.81 10.32
CA ALA A 29 -1.20 -14.90 9.24
C ALA A 29 -0.53 -13.55 8.96
N GLN A 30 0.70 -13.60 8.43
CA GLN A 30 1.39 -12.38 8.01
C GLN A 30 0.98 -12.00 6.58
N PHE A 31 0.49 -10.77 6.42
CA PHE A 31 0.21 -10.18 5.12
C PHE A 31 1.27 -9.12 4.76
N ILE A 32 1.77 -9.21 3.54
CA ILE A 32 2.61 -8.19 2.93
C ILE A 32 1.89 -7.75 1.66
N THR A 33 1.48 -6.48 1.63
CA THR A 33 0.71 -5.90 0.53
C THR A 33 1.43 -4.68 -0.01
N THR A 34 1.43 -4.53 -1.33
CA THR A 34 1.84 -3.30 -2.02
C THR A 34 0.60 -2.66 -2.62
N THR A 35 0.46 -1.34 -2.57
CA THR A 35 -0.69 -0.62 -3.15
C THR A 35 -0.33 0.82 -3.46
N PHE A 36 -1.05 1.44 -4.39
CA PHE A 36 -1.08 2.89 -4.65
C PHE A 36 -2.41 3.52 -4.21
N ARG A 37 -3.18 2.80 -3.38
CA ARG A 37 -4.51 3.23 -2.93
C ARG A 37 -4.53 3.27 -1.39
N PRO A 38 -5.21 4.25 -0.78
CA PRO A 38 -5.07 4.53 0.64
C PRO A 38 -5.78 3.51 1.55
N GLU A 39 -6.71 2.70 1.03
CA GLU A 39 -7.60 1.88 1.87
C GLU A 39 -6.84 0.82 2.69
N LEU A 40 -5.72 0.29 2.19
CA LEU A 40 -4.89 -0.66 2.95
C LEU A 40 -3.97 0.01 3.98
N LEU A 41 -3.76 1.32 3.89
CA LEU A 41 -2.90 2.03 4.84
C LEU A 41 -3.57 2.14 6.22
N GLU A 42 -4.90 2.17 6.27
CA GLU A 42 -5.67 2.37 7.51
C GLU A 42 -5.32 1.33 8.59
N ASN A 43 -5.29 0.05 8.22
CA ASN A 43 -5.12 -1.06 9.17
C ASN A 43 -3.71 -1.67 9.15
N ALA A 44 -2.75 -1.06 8.44
CA ALA A 44 -1.40 -1.58 8.34
C ALA A 44 -0.55 -1.30 9.61
N HIS A 45 0.24 -2.30 10.01
CA HIS A 45 1.12 -2.23 11.18
C HIS A 45 2.48 -1.59 10.90
N LYS A 46 3.03 -1.78 9.71
CA LYS A 46 4.32 -1.23 9.27
C LYS A 46 4.23 -0.78 7.82
N PHE A 47 4.95 0.29 7.51
CA PHE A 47 5.00 0.88 6.18
C PHE A 47 6.44 0.87 5.68
N TYR A 48 6.60 0.54 4.39
CA TYR A 48 7.90 0.49 3.74
C TYR A 48 7.85 1.31 2.46
N GLY A 49 8.74 2.29 2.36
CA GLY A 49 8.91 3.11 1.17
C GLY A 49 10.06 2.59 0.32
N VAL A 50 9.83 2.40 -0.98
CA VAL A 50 10.88 2.03 -1.94
C VAL A 50 11.24 3.23 -2.78
N ARG A 51 12.54 3.55 -2.86
CA ARG A 51 13.08 4.66 -3.66
C ARG A 51 14.11 4.15 -4.65
N PHE A 52 14.14 4.71 -5.85
CA PHE A 52 15.13 4.39 -6.87
C PHE A 52 16.04 5.61 -7.12
N ARG A 53 17.34 5.48 -6.82
CA ARG A 53 18.33 6.55 -7.01
C ARG A 53 19.64 5.95 -7.49
N ASN A 54 20.35 6.65 -8.38
CA ASN A 54 21.65 6.20 -8.90
C ASN A 54 21.63 4.78 -9.48
N LYS A 55 20.53 4.39 -10.14
CA LYS A 55 20.31 3.03 -10.68
C LYS A 55 20.24 1.92 -9.62
N VAL A 56 20.02 2.25 -8.35
CA VAL A 56 19.89 1.31 -7.23
C VAL A 56 18.57 1.53 -6.49
N SER A 57 17.93 0.44 -6.07
CA SER A 57 16.70 0.46 -5.26
C SER A 57 17.04 0.42 -3.78
N HIS A 58 16.43 1.30 -3.00
CA HIS A 58 16.53 1.38 -1.55
C HIS A 58 15.15 1.18 -0.92
N ILE A 59 15.11 0.51 0.23
CA ILE A 59 13.89 0.30 1.01
C ILE A 59 14.13 0.74 2.46
N ASP A 60 13.21 1.52 3.01
CA ASP A 60 13.29 2.01 4.37
C ASP A 60 11.91 1.95 5.04
N CYS A 61 11.90 1.80 6.37
CA CYS A 61 10.68 2.00 7.17
C CYS A 61 10.27 3.47 7.09
N VAL A 62 8.98 3.71 6.84
CA VAL A 62 8.41 5.06 6.78
C VAL A 62 7.26 5.19 7.77
N THR A 63 6.91 6.42 8.14
CA THR A 63 5.71 6.65 8.95
C THR A 63 4.44 6.48 8.13
N ARG A 64 3.31 6.36 8.82
CA ARG A 64 1.99 6.29 8.19
C ARG A 64 1.70 7.55 7.37
N GLU A 65 2.07 8.71 7.90
CA GLU A 65 1.89 10.02 7.25
C GLU A 65 2.69 10.07 5.95
N GLN A 66 3.97 9.69 5.99
CA GLN A 66 4.82 9.62 4.78
C GLN A 66 4.29 8.63 3.73
N ALA A 67 3.72 7.50 4.18
CA ALA A 67 3.10 6.54 3.28
C ALA A 67 1.81 7.08 2.65
N LYS A 68 1.04 7.87 3.40
CA LYS A 68 -0.18 8.52 2.93
C LYS A 68 0.14 9.62 1.92
N ASP A 69 1.11 10.48 2.22
CA ASP A 69 1.59 11.53 1.31
C ASP A 69 2.00 10.93 -0.04
N PHE A 70 2.74 9.80 -0.02
CA PHE A 70 3.16 9.10 -1.24
C PHE A 70 1.98 8.61 -2.10
N VAL A 71 0.90 8.14 -1.47
CA VAL A 71 -0.30 7.65 -2.17
C VAL A 71 -1.19 8.81 -2.66
N GLU A 72 -1.16 9.95 -1.98
CA GLU A 72 -1.91 11.14 -2.38
C GLU A 72 -1.20 11.92 -3.51
N ASP A 73 0.13 12.02 -3.48
CA ASP A 73 0.96 12.66 -4.52
C ASP A 73 0.91 11.92 -5.87
N ASP A 74 0.67 10.61 -5.88
CA ASP A 74 0.47 9.88 -7.14
C ASP A 74 -0.82 10.31 -7.88
N ASN A 75 -1.74 11.03 -7.20
CA ASN A 75 -2.93 11.61 -7.84
C ASN A 75 -2.70 13.01 -8.45
N THR A 76 -1.54 13.65 -8.21
CA THR A 76 -1.23 15.00 -8.75
C THR A 76 -0.37 14.99 -10.02
N HIS A 77 0.05 13.81 -10.51
CA HIS A 77 0.77 13.64 -11.78
C HIS A 77 -0.05 12.91 -12.86
N ALA A 78 -1.33 13.26 -13.00
CA ALA A 78 -2.19 12.86 -14.11
C ALA A 78 -2.05 13.80 -15.32
#